data_AF-A0A0N5B615-F1
#
_entry.id   AF-A0A0N5B615-F1
#
_cell.length_a   1.000
_cell.length_b   1.000
_cell.length_c   1.000
_cell.angle_alpha   90.00
_cell.angle_beta   90.00
_cell.angle_gamma   90.00
#
_symmetry.space_group_name_H-M   'P 1'
#
loop_
_entity.id
_entity.type
_entity.pdbx_description
1 polymer ?
#
loop_
_entity_poly.entity_id
_entity_poly.type
_entity_poly.pdbx_seq_one_letter_code
_entity_poly.pdbx_strand_id
1 'polypeptide(L)'
;MSEYKNTQFTQSPDFYQLAFPTIDDMVNENKVEDNQSYLDCAGQIINLVDENLSLQEKINKQSEKIEQMRRNSSNENTEYDKDNSVSEHNKGLIKVTNIPEFASSLVIGLRAKIIKVIPPLLPAKIIFGALRLFDKENDEIGFTNCFTNIHDNIKEVFNESSDFDVVLIWFVNSWKLLNLLRQYSMNDDTCKSIWYEKNTEQQKMMILQNIHTESFRRQLETRIESGYNIILKKHIEIVLTPKIVPAILMHDETKGQNKNDKSLYNLLDFMASIYTKLKRMNADDTIIQQFFSQLTQWVSSLSLNHMLFRKDLCSFERAFIIKHNVTELGDWLKKNNLSKFCEYLEPLIQATHLIQSQKTVQNVETLCGSMTSSLKPRQIISILQHYTPSIDFEDDEPTPEFLRMVKEHLAKREKENDESLVRGTYIEPFNIENFVYSDDNLEDISIPPCLRLISYCKLI
;
A
#
# COMPACT_ATOMS: atom_id res chain seq x y z
N MET A 1 52.18 32.97 -7.20
CA MET A 1 51.25 34.01 -6.72
C MET A 1 49.94 33.34 -6.39
N SER A 2 49.55 33.38 -5.11
CA SER A 2 48.23 33.08 -4.49
C SER A 2 47.59 31.71 -4.83
N GLU A 3 47.83 30.63 -4.07
CA GLU A 3 47.26 30.26 -2.75
C GLU A 3 45.72 30.25 -2.67
N TYR A 4 45.19 29.02 -2.70
CA TYR A 4 43.86 28.60 -2.25
C TYR A 4 43.74 28.79 -0.72
N LYS A 5 42.69 29.47 -0.25
CA LYS A 5 42.33 29.53 1.17
C LYS A 5 40.94 28.98 1.43
N ASN A 6 40.92 28.04 2.38
CA ASN A 6 39.79 27.48 3.11
C ASN A 6 38.79 28.55 3.58
N THR A 7 37.53 28.41 3.21
CA THR A 7 36.40 29.00 3.94
C THR A 7 36.00 28.06 5.07
N GLN A 8 36.58 28.29 6.24
CA GLN A 8 36.08 27.77 7.52
C GLN A 8 34.84 28.56 7.93
N PHE A 9 33.78 27.84 8.30
CA PHE A 9 32.62 28.36 9.01
C PHE A 9 33.08 28.96 10.35
N THR A 10 33.16 30.28 10.42
CA THR A 10 33.26 31.02 11.67
C THR A 10 31.89 31.05 12.34
N GLN A 11 31.73 30.28 13.41
CA GLN A 11 30.64 30.46 14.38
C GLN A 11 30.83 31.83 15.04
N SER A 12 29.91 32.75 14.78
CA SER A 12 29.74 33.97 15.57
C SER A 12 29.16 33.60 16.94
N PRO A 13 29.77 34.02 18.05
CA PRO A 13 29.10 34.01 19.35
C PRO A 13 27.98 35.07 19.32
N ASP A 14 27.05 35.01 20.28
CA ASP A 14 25.98 35.99 20.52
C ASP A 14 24.60 35.70 19.91
N PHE A 15 24.01 34.58 20.31
CA PHE A 15 22.54 34.48 20.39
C PHE A 15 22.01 34.08 21.79
N TYR A 16 22.89 33.70 22.72
CA TYR A 16 22.51 33.25 24.07
C TYR A 16 22.64 34.31 25.17
N GLN A 17 23.13 35.52 24.86
CA GLN A 17 23.29 36.61 25.85
C GLN A 17 22.05 37.51 26.05
N LEU A 18 20.91 37.20 25.42
CA LEU A 18 19.68 38.00 25.53
C LEU A 18 18.56 37.37 26.37
N ALA A 19 18.81 36.26 27.07
CA ALA A 19 17.74 35.49 27.71
C ALA A 19 17.77 35.40 29.25
N PHE A 20 18.79 35.91 29.95
CA PHE A 20 18.84 35.80 31.41
C PHE A 20 19.42 37.06 32.08
N PRO A 21 18.77 37.63 33.10
CA PRO A 21 19.29 38.78 33.84
C PRO A 21 20.52 38.40 34.66
N THR A 22 21.46 39.33 34.78
CA THR A 22 22.66 39.22 35.61
C THR A 22 22.32 39.23 37.10
N ILE A 23 23.09 38.48 37.88
CA ILE A 23 22.91 38.25 39.34
C ILE A 23 22.88 39.57 40.16
N ASP A 24 23.43 40.66 39.62
CA ASP A 24 23.42 41.98 40.27
C ASP A 24 22.05 42.67 40.30
N ASP A 25 21.08 42.25 39.46
CA ASP A 25 19.75 42.90 39.38
C ASP A 25 18.72 42.35 40.38
N MET A 26 19.04 41.33 41.18
CA MET A 26 18.07 40.65 42.06
C MET A 26 18.21 40.98 43.56
N VAL A 27 19.04 41.95 43.96
CA VAL A 27 19.35 42.21 45.38
C VAL A 27 18.44 43.25 46.06
N ASN A 28 17.49 43.87 45.35
CA ASN A 28 16.56 44.83 45.97
C ASN A 28 15.10 44.40 45.80
N GLU A 29 14.66 43.44 46.62
CA GLU A 29 13.35 43.48 47.29
C GLU A 29 13.24 42.32 48.29
N ASN A 30 13.31 42.65 49.58
CA ASN A 30 13.15 41.69 50.67
C ASN A 30 11.71 41.14 50.73
N LYS A 31 11.56 39.82 50.56
CA LYS A 31 10.69 39.02 51.43
C LYS A 31 11.40 37.72 51.83
N VAL A 32 11.66 37.66 53.13
CA VAL A 32 12.21 36.54 53.88
C VAL A 32 11.17 35.42 53.92
N GLU A 33 11.45 34.32 53.24
CA GLU A 33 11.10 32.92 53.57
C GLU A 33 11.68 32.03 52.45
N ASP A 34 12.35 30.93 52.80
CA ASP A 34 12.93 29.88 51.92
C ASP A 34 14.36 30.02 51.34
N ASN A 35 15.31 30.57 52.11
CA ASN A 35 16.75 30.43 51.78
C ASN A 35 17.28 28.98 51.86
N GLN A 36 16.58 28.06 52.54
CA GLN A 36 17.00 26.65 52.64
C GLN A 36 16.77 25.90 51.32
N SER A 37 15.64 26.17 50.65
CA SER A 37 15.25 25.48 49.41
C SER A 37 16.17 25.83 48.23
N TYR A 38 16.59 27.11 48.14
CA TYR A 38 17.54 27.54 47.13
C TYR A 38 18.94 26.95 47.33
N LEU A 39 19.39 26.81 48.58
CA LEU A 39 20.68 26.17 48.90
C LEU A 39 20.65 24.66 48.61
N ASP A 40 19.55 23.97 48.92
CA ASP A 40 19.38 22.55 48.59
C ASP A 40 19.30 22.33 47.07
N CYS A 41 18.60 23.21 46.34
CA CYS A 41 18.51 23.13 44.89
C CYS A 41 19.88 23.42 44.23
N ALA A 42 20.64 24.39 44.75
CA ALA A 42 22.01 24.65 44.30
C ALA A 42 22.95 23.46 44.57
N GLY A 43 22.82 22.83 45.75
CA GLY A 43 23.58 21.61 46.09
C GLY A 43 23.25 20.43 45.17
N GLN A 44 21.98 20.24 44.82
CA GLN A 44 21.56 19.21 43.86
C GLN A 44 22.09 19.48 42.45
N ILE A 45 22.11 20.75 42.01
CA ILE A 45 22.67 21.13 40.71
C ILE A 45 24.18 20.84 40.67
N ILE A 46 24.93 21.15 41.73
CA ILE A 46 26.36 20.86 41.81
C ILE A 46 26.61 19.34 41.74
N ASN A 47 25.84 18.54 42.49
CA ASN A 47 25.95 17.08 42.44
C ASN A 47 25.64 16.51 41.04
N LEU A 48 24.63 17.04 40.35
CA LEU A 48 24.28 16.64 38.99
C LEU A 48 25.33 17.05 37.96
N VAL A 49 26.04 18.15 38.19
CA VAL A 49 27.17 18.59 37.36
C VAL A 49 28.36 17.65 37.56
N ASP A 50 28.67 17.28 38.80
CA ASP A 50 29.75 16.33 39.11
C ASP A 50 29.45 14.92 38.58
N GLU A 51 28.19 14.46 38.67
CA GLU A 51 27.76 13.20 38.06
C GLU A 51 27.88 13.24 36.52
N ASN A 52 27.50 14.36 35.89
CA ASN A 52 27.66 14.52 34.45
C ASN A 52 29.13 14.52 34.03
N LEU A 53 30.01 15.14 34.81
CA LEU A 53 31.45 15.15 34.54
C LEU A 53 32.04 13.74 34.66
N SER A 54 31.64 12.98 35.68
CA SER A 54 32.01 11.57 35.87
C SER A 54 31.50 10.67 34.73
N LEU A 55 30.27 10.92 34.23
CA LEU A 55 29.71 10.21 33.09
C LEU A 55 30.45 10.55 31.78
N GLN A 56 30.80 11.82 31.57
CA GLN A 56 31.63 12.27 30.45
C GLN A 56 33.01 11.59 30.47
N GLU A 57 33.66 11.49 31.62
CA GLU A 57 34.92 10.74 31.74
C GLU A 57 34.77 9.25 31.45
N LYS A 58 33.67 8.62 31.89
CA LYS A 58 33.38 7.21 31.57
C LYS A 58 33.13 7.01 30.08
N ILE A 59 32.42 7.92 29.43
CA ILE A 59 32.19 7.91 27.98
C ILE A 59 33.53 8.05 27.25
N ASN A 60 34.40 8.98 27.66
CA ASN A 60 35.71 9.15 27.05
C ASN A 60 36.60 7.91 27.20
N LYS A 61 36.62 7.30 28.39
CA LYS A 61 37.34 6.02 28.61
C LYS A 61 36.77 4.87 27.79
N GLN A 62 35.45 4.83 27.57
CA GLN A 62 34.83 3.83 26.69
C GLN A 62 35.16 4.09 25.22
N SER A 63 35.17 5.34 24.79
CA SER A 63 35.57 5.76 23.44
C SER A 63 37.02 5.38 23.17
N GLU A 64 37.94 5.64 24.11
CA GLU A 64 39.34 5.21 24.02
C GLU A 64 39.47 3.68 23.96
N LYS A 65 38.67 2.93 24.74
CA LYS A 65 38.63 1.47 24.67
C LYS A 65 38.12 0.95 23.32
N ILE A 66 37.12 1.60 22.73
CA ILE A 66 36.61 1.28 21.39
C ILE A 66 37.68 1.59 20.35
N GLU A 67 38.41 2.69 20.50
CA GLU A 67 39.50 3.06 19.60
C GLU A 67 40.68 2.10 19.71
N GLN A 68 41.02 1.63 20.91
CA GLN A 68 42.02 0.57 21.13
C GLN A 68 41.56 -0.79 20.56
N MET A 69 40.28 -1.15 20.72
CA MET A 69 39.73 -2.36 20.07
C MET A 69 39.76 -2.25 18.54
N ARG A 70 39.46 -1.07 17.97
CA ARG A 70 39.60 -0.81 16.52
C ARG A 70 41.05 -0.92 16.06
N ARG A 71 42.01 -0.38 16.81
CA ARG A 71 43.45 -0.49 16.50
C ARG A 71 43.95 -1.94 16.59
N ASN A 72 43.47 -2.71 17.56
CA ASN A 72 43.82 -4.13 17.67
C ASN A 72 43.21 -4.97 16.53
N SER A 73 41.96 -4.71 16.12
CA SER A 73 41.40 -5.32 14.90
C SER A 73 42.08 -4.87 13.61
N SER A 74 42.77 -3.73 13.60
CA SER A 74 43.53 -3.26 12.44
C SER A 74 44.90 -3.96 12.32
N ASN A 75 45.51 -4.34 13.44
CA ASN A 75 46.81 -5.01 13.47
C ASN A 75 46.75 -6.54 13.26
N GLU A 76 45.60 -7.18 13.46
CA GLU A 76 45.41 -8.61 13.08
C GLU A 76 45.09 -8.79 11.58
N ASN A 77 44.81 -7.72 10.84
CA ASN A 77 44.48 -7.78 9.41
C ASN A 77 45.67 -7.51 8.47
N THR A 78 46.86 -7.18 8.99
CA THR A 78 48.01 -6.79 8.16
C THR A 78 48.85 -7.93 7.58
N GLU A 79 48.41 -9.20 7.66
CA GLU A 79 49.08 -10.32 6.97
C GLU A 79 48.27 -10.94 5.80
N TYR A 80 47.09 -10.40 5.45
CA TYR A 80 46.28 -10.89 4.33
C TYR A 80 46.00 -9.87 3.21
N ASP A 81 46.53 -8.64 3.29
CA ASP A 81 46.31 -7.61 2.26
C ASP A 81 47.30 -7.70 1.07
N LYS A 82 47.18 -8.78 0.29
CA LYS A 82 47.77 -8.85 -1.07
C LYS A 82 46.81 -9.06 -2.22
N ASP A 83 45.50 -9.14 -1.98
CA ASP A 83 44.49 -9.36 -3.04
C ASP A 83 43.33 -8.34 -3.03
N ASN A 84 43.60 -7.07 -2.73
CA ASN A 84 42.60 -6.00 -2.83
C ASN A 84 42.53 -5.35 -4.22
N SER A 85 42.30 -6.19 -5.25
CA SER A 85 41.87 -5.76 -6.60
C SER A 85 40.39 -6.10 -6.90
N VAL A 86 39.64 -6.60 -5.90
CA VAL A 86 38.25 -7.10 -6.10
C VAL A 86 37.16 -6.12 -5.61
N SER A 87 37.50 -4.95 -5.07
CA SER A 87 36.58 -4.17 -4.20
C SER A 87 35.72 -3.08 -4.86
N GLU A 88 35.60 -2.99 -6.19
CA GLU A 88 34.67 -2.02 -6.83
C GLU A 88 33.41 -2.67 -7.44
N HIS A 89 33.30 -4.00 -7.53
CA HIS A 89 32.20 -4.69 -8.25
C HIS A 89 31.30 -5.58 -7.36
N ASN A 90 31.41 -5.50 -6.04
CA ASN A 90 30.64 -6.34 -5.11
C ASN A 90 29.53 -5.62 -4.32
N LYS A 91 29.33 -4.31 -4.55
CA LYS A 91 28.34 -3.53 -3.79
C LYS A 91 26.92 -4.08 -4.01
N GLY A 92 26.20 -4.30 -2.90
CA GLY A 92 24.80 -4.77 -2.92
C GLY A 92 24.62 -6.29 -2.98
N LEU A 93 25.69 -7.08 -2.89
CA LEU A 93 25.62 -8.55 -2.79
C LEU A 93 25.44 -8.99 -1.34
N ILE A 94 24.62 -10.02 -1.13
CA ILE A 94 24.30 -10.51 0.21
C ILE A 94 24.68 -11.98 0.33
N LYS A 95 25.65 -12.27 1.20
CA LYS A 95 26.02 -13.64 1.55
C LYS A 95 25.09 -14.19 2.60
N VAL A 96 24.35 -15.24 2.25
CA VAL A 96 23.47 -15.94 3.19
C VAL A 96 24.22 -17.13 3.79
N THR A 97 24.34 -17.18 5.11
CA THR A 97 25.02 -18.27 5.84
C THR A 97 24.06 -19.39 6.22
N ASN A 98 22.80 -19.07 6.52
CA ASN A 98 21.75 -20.02 6.87
C ASN A 98 20.47 -19.64 6.13
N ILE A 99 20.16 -20.37 5.04
CA ILE A 99 19.05 -20.08 4.14
C ILE A 99 17.68 -20.18 4.85
N PRO A 100 17.34 -21.26 5.56
CA PRO A 100 16.03 -21.37 6.23
C PRO A 100 15.80 -20.29 7.29
N GLU A 101 16.80 -19.98 8.13
CA GLU A 101 16.65 -18.96 9.17
C GLU A 101 16.63 -17.54 8.58
N PHE A 102 17.41 -17.28 7.52
CA PHE A 102 17.32 -16.04 6.76
C PHE A 102 15.91 -15.83 6.19
N ALA A 103 15.36 -16.84 5.51
CA ALA A 103 14.03 -16.77 4.92
C ALA A 103 12.94 -16.60 5.97
N SER A 104 13.03 -17.32 7.09
CA SER A 104 12.04 -17.24 8.16
C SER A 104 12.11 -15.91 8.91
N SER A 105 13.31 -15.44 9.23
CA SER A 105 13.51 -14.16 9.92
C SER A 105 13.08 -12.97 9.06
N LEU A 106 13.40 -13.00 7.76
CA LEU A 106 12.99 -11.95 6.84
C LEU A 106 11.49 -11.98 6.57
N VAL A 107 10.91 -13.15 6.27
CA VAL A 107 9.51 -13.27 5.83
C VAL A 107 8.53 -13.30 6.99
N ILE A 108 8.67 -14.28 7.87
CA ILE A 108 7.76 -14.51 8.99
C ILE A 108 8.05 -13.52 10.14
N GLY A 109 9.31 -13.10 10.29
CA GLY A 109 9.72 -12.16 11.34
C GLY A 109 9.25 -10.71 11.13
N LEU A 110 8.79 -10.34 9.93
CA LEU A 110 8.28 -8.99 9.65
C LEU A 110 6.93 -8.75 10.34
N ARG A 111 6.87 -7.71 11.17
CA ARG A 111 5.67 -7.25 11.88
C ARG A 111 5.28 -5.85 11.47
N ALA A 112 3.99 -5.49 11.59
CA ALA A 112 3.46 -4.16 11.26
C ALA A 112 4.26 -2.97 11.84
N LYS A 113 4.84 -3.12 13.04
CA LYS A 113 5.69 -2.06 13.64
C LYS A 113 6.99 -1.83 12.86
N ILE A 114 7.63 -2.91 12.41
CA ILE A 114 8.90 -2.85 11.67
C ILE A 114 8.65 -2.30 10.26
N ILE A 115 7.52 -2.68 9.65
CA ILE A 115 7.10 -2.24 8.32
C ILE A 115 7.04 -0.70 8.20
N LYS A 116 6.74 0.01 9.29
CA LYS A 116 6.67 1.48 9.30
C LYS A 116 8.05 2.16 9.35
N VAL A 117 9.10 1.43 9.73
CA VAL A 117 10.44 1.95 9.95
C VAL A 117 11.39 1.60 8.81
N ILE A 118 11.19 0.45 8.18
CA ILE A 118 12.05 0.01 7.08
C ILE A 118 11.73 0.78 5.78
N PRO A 119 12.75 1.05 4.94
CA PRO A 119 12.52 1.54 3.60
C PRO A 119 11.57 0.62 2.82
N PRO A 120 10.62 1.17 2.05
CA PRO A 120 9.72 0.36 1.25
C PRO A 120 10.50 -0.46 0.23
N LEU A 121 9.97 -1.64 -0.13
CA LEU A 121 10.58 -2.57 -1.09
C LEU A 121 11.96 -3.15 -0.70
N LEU A 122 12.49 -2.80 0.47
CA LEU A 122 13.78 -3.30 0.94
C LEU A 122 13.85 -4.84 1.03
N PRO A 123 12.83 -5.56 1.56
CA PRO A 123 12.86 -7.02 1.59
C PRO A 123 13.08 -7.66 0.21
N ALA A 124 12.40 -7.15 -0.83
CA ALA A 124 12.59 -7.62 -2.20
C ALA A 124 14.02 -7.38 -2.71
N LYS A 125 14.60 -6.21 -2.41
CA LYS A 125 16.00 -5.88 -2.76
C LYS A 125 17.00 -6.79 -2.05
N ILE A 126 16.78 -7.08 -0.76
CA ILE A 126 17.62 -8.00 0.02
C ILE A 126 17.57 -9.42 -0.57
N ILE A 127 16.37 -9.92 -0.88
CA ILE A 127 16.21 -11.25 -1.49
C ILE A 127 16.93 -11.29 -2.84
N PHE A 128 16.74 -10.27 -3.68
CA PHE A 128 17.37 -10.23 -4.98
C PHE A 128 18.90 -10.11 -4.90
N GLY A 129 19.44 -9.32 -3.95
CA GLY A 129 20.88 -9.22 -3.70
C GLY A 129 21.51 -10.55 -3.26
N ALA A 130 20.77 -11.39 -2.52
CA ALA A 130 21.19 -12.74 -2.19
C ALA A 130 21.18 -13.67 -3.41
N LEU A 131 20.10 -13.64 -4.21
CA LEU A 131 19.98 -14.44 -5.43
C LEU A 131 21.08 -14.12 -6.45
N ARG A 132 21.46 -12.85 -6.58
CA ARG A 132 22.58 -12.41 -7.43
C ARG A 132 23.93 -12.99 -6.99
N LEU A 133 24.16 -13.14 -5.69
CA LEU A 133 25.40 -13.74 -5.22
C LEU A 133 25.45 -15.22 -5.56
N PHE A 134 24.37 -15.97 -5.34
CA PHE A 134 24.31 -17.39 -5.71
C PHE A 134 24.53 -17.59 -7.22
N ASP A 135 23.94 -16.71 -8.05
CA ASP A 135 24.20 -16.70 -9.49
C ASP A 135 25.69 -16.44 -9.80
N LYS A 136 26.31 -15.44 -9.17
CA LYS A 136 27.74 -15.14 -9.35
C LYS A 136 28.67 -16.28 -8.91
N GLU A 137 28.30 -17.01 -7.85
CA GLU A 137 29.04 -18.18 -7.35
C GLU A 137 28.70 -19.47 -8.14
N ASN A 138 27.78 -19.40 -9.10
CA ASN A 138 27.25 -20.54 -9.86
C ASN A 138 26.67 -21.66 -8.95
N ASP A 139 26.05 -21.27 -7.83
CA ASP A 139 25.40 -22.18 -6.88
C ASP A 139 23.89 -22.27 -7.15
N GLU A 140 23.52 -23.11 -8.13
CA GLU A 140 22.13 -23.38 -8.49
C GLU A 140 21.31 -23.96 -7.33
N ILE A 141 21.95 -24.76 -6.46
CA ILE A 141 21.30 -25.43 -5.34
C ILE A 141 20.96 -24.40 -4.26
N GLY A 142 21.91 -23.54 -3.90
CA GLY A 142 21.70 -22.42 -2.99
C GLY A 142 20.63 -21.45 -3.48
N PHE A 143 20.68 -21.09 -4.77
CA PHE A 143 19.66 -20.24 -5.40
C PHE A 143 18.26 -20.85 -5.28
N THR A 144 18.11 -22.11 -5.70
CA THR A 144 16.82 -22.82 -5.70
C THR A 144 16.27 -22.96 -4.29
N ASN A 145 17.12 -23.38 -3.34
CA ASN A 145 16.73 -23.52 -1.94
C ASN A 145 16.34 -22.19 -1.32
N CYS A 146 17.09 -21.12 -1.58
CA CYS A 146 16.78 -19.78 -1.08
C CYS A 146 15.44 -19.28 -1.61
N PHE A 147 15.23 -19.37 -2.92
CA PHE A 147 13.96 -18.97 -3.53
C PHE A 147 12.79 -19.78 -2.97
N THR A 148 12.93 -21.11 -2.88
CA THR A 148 11.84 -22.00 -2.45
C THR A 148 11.42 -21.71 -1.02
N ASN A 149 12.37 -21.57 -0.09
CA ASN A 149 12.07 -21.22 1.30
C ASN A 149 11.37 -19.85 1.41
N ILE A 150 11.82 -18.85 0.63
CA ILE A 150 11.16 -17.54 0.59
C ILE A 150 9.74 -17.66 0.03
N HIS A 151 9.56 -18.40 -1.07
CA HIS A 151 8.25 -18.59 -1.72
C HIS A 151 7.24 -19.30 -0.83
N ASP A 152 7.69 -20.34 -0.10
CA ASP A 152 6.87 -21.09 0.85
C ASP A 152 6.54 -20.25 2.08
N ASN A 153 7.48 -19.47 2.61
CA ASN A 153 7.18 -18.56 3.71
C ASN A 153 6.21 -17.45 3.29
N ILE A 154 6.28 -16.94 2.06
CA ILE A 154 5.31 -15.96 1.53
C ILE A 154 3.92 -16.62 1.40
N LYS A 155 3.86 -17.88 0.95
CA LYS A 155 2.62 -18.66 0.93
C LYS A 155 2.00 -18.76 2.32
N GLU A 156 2.80 -19.09 3.32
CA GLU A 156 2.37 -19.19 4.72
C GLU A 156 1.84 -17.83 5.21
N VAL A 157 2.56 -16.74 4.95
CA VAL A 157 2.11 -15.39 5.32
C VAL A 157 0.75 -15.06 4.69
N PHE A 158 0.55 -15.35 3.41
CA PHE A 158 -0.75 -15.08 2.77
C PHE A 158 -1.88 -15.92 3.38
N ASN A 159 -1.64 -17.19 3.68
CA ASN A 159 -2.68 -18.09 4.18
C ASN A 159 -2.97 -17.92 5.67
N GLU A 160 -1.94 -17.78 6.50
CA GLU A 160 -2.03 -17.88 7.95
C GLU A 160 -2.08 -16.52 8.65
N SER A 161 -1.44 -15.49 8.09
CA SER A 161 -1.43 -14.18 8.73
C SER A 161 -2.83 -13.58 8.82
N SER A 162 -3.13 -12.98 9.98
CA SER A 162 -4.32 -12.16 10.21
C SER A 162 -4.03 -10.66 10.04
N ASP A 163 -2.75 -10.27 10.01
CA ASP A 163 -2.33 -8.88 9.91
C ASP A 163 -2.32 -8.43 8.44
N PHE A 164 -3.31 -7.59 8.09
CA PHE A 164 -3.45 -7.05 6.74
C PHE A 164 -2.22 -6.25 6.28
N ASP A 165 -1.54 -5.52 7.17
CA ASP A 165 -0.35 -4.73 6.78
C ASP A 165 0.82 -5.66 6.39
N VAL A 166 0.95 -6.81 7.06
CA VAL A 166 1.99 -7.82 6.76
C VAL A 166 1.70 -8.53 5.44
N VAL A 167 0.45 -8.94 5.20
CA VAL A 167 0.06 -9.59 3.93
C VAL A 167 0.23 -8.62 2.76
N LEU A 168 -0.19 -7.37 2.92
CA LEU A 168 -0.11 -6.36 1.87
C LEU A 168 1.33 -6.00 1.50
N ILE A 169 2.24 -5.86 2.48
CA ILE A 169 3.64 -5.58 2.15
C ILE A 169 4.30 -6.75 1.43
N TRP A 170 3.95 -7.99 1.78
CA TRP A 170 4.52 -9.16 1.11
C TRP A 170 3.99 -9.29 -0.31
N PHE A 171 2.74 -8.90 -0.57
CA PHE A 171 2.22 -8.79 -1.94
C PHE A 171 3.02 -7.78 -2.78
N VAL A 172 3.24 -6.58 -2.25
CA VAL A 172 4.00 -5.52 -2.93
C VAL A 172 5.47 -5.92 -3.15
N ASN A 173 6.11 -6.55 -2.15
CA ASN A 173 7.47 -7.04 -2.29
C ASN A 173 7.58 -8.21 -3.28
N SER A 174 6.58 -9.09 -3.34
CA SER A 174 6.55 -10.20 -4.30
C SER A 174 6.46 -9.68 -5.74
N TRP A 175 5.61 -8.67 -5.96
CA TRP A 175 5.51 -7.97 -7.25
C TRP A 175 6.83 -7.31 -7.63
N LYS A 176 7.46 -6.58 -6.70
CA LYS A 176 8.78 -5.97 -6.94
C LYS A 176 9.84 -7.02 -7.25
N LEU A 177 9.89 -8.12 -6.50
CA LEU A 177 10.83 -9.21 -6.74
C LEU A 177 10.64 -9.83 -8.13
N LEU A 178 9.39 -10.03 -8.55
CA LEU A 178 9.08 -10.48 -9.92
C LEU A 178 9.61 -9.50 -10.96
N ASN A 179 9.40 -8.20 -10.78
CA ASN A 179 9.91 -7.18 -11.71
C ASN A 179 11.44 -7.12 -11.72
N LEU A 180 12.12 -7.29 -10.57
CA LEU A 180 13.58 -7.41 -10.53
C LEU A 180 14.06 -8.65 -11.30
N LEU A 181 13.42 -9.81 -11.12
CA LEU A 181 13.76 -11.03 -11.87
C LEU A 181 13.44 -10.91 -13.38
N ARG A 182 12.51 -10.05 -13.79
CA ARG A 182 12.25 -9.71 -15.20
C ARG A 182 13.29 -8.75 -15.77
N GLN A 183 13.64 -7.70 -15.01
CA GLN A 183 14.55 -6.63 -15.45
C GLN A 183 16.01 -7.10 -15.59
N TYR A 184 16.44 -8.00 -14.71
CA TYR A 184 17.81 -8.50 -14.63
C TYR A 184 17.94 -9.97 -15.06
N SER A 185 16.97 -10.48 -15.82
CA SER A 185 17.12 -11.80 -16.43
C SER A 185 18.08 -11.79 -17.61
N MET A 186 18.62 -12.97 -17.91
CA MET A 186 19.31 -13.23 -19.17
C MET A 186 18.46 -12.86 -20.38
N ASN A 187 19.13 -12.40 -21.43
CA ASN A 187 18.50 -12.11 -22.72
C ASN A 187 18.20 -13.42 -23.46
N ASP A 188 17.18 -14.14 -22.97
CA ASP A 188 16.66 -15.36 -23.59
C ASP A 188 15.43 -15.03 -24.46
N ASP A 189 15.09 -15.91 -25.41
CA ASP A 189 13.92 -15.75 -26.32
C ASP A 189 12.57 -15.60 -25.59
N THR A 190 12.50 -15.96 -24.31
CA THR A 190 11.30 -15.83 -23.46
C THR A 190 11.17 -14.46 -22.78
N CYS A 191 12.18 -13.60 -22.91
CA CYS A 191 12.20 -12.29 -22.29
C CYS A 191 11.63 -11.21 -23.22
N LYS A 192 10.82 -10.30 -22.65
CA LYS A 192 10.25 -9.18 -23.41
C LYS A 192 11.26 -8.03 -23.46
N SER A 193 11.47 -7.44 -24.63
CA SER A 193 12.41 -6.30 -24.81
C SER A 193 12.18 -5.15 -23.84
N ILE A 194 10.91 -4.89 -23.51
CA ILE A 194 10.46 -3.86 -22.56
C ILE A 194 11.13 -3.99 -21.18
N TRP A 195 11.60 -5.19 -20.79
CA TRP A 195 12.20 -5.43 -19.47
C TRP A 195 13.60 -4.83 -19.30
N TYR A 196 14.38 -4.76 -20.37
CA TYR A 196 15.80 -4.35 -20.31
C TYR A 196 16.12 -3.12 -21.15
N GLU A 197 15.20 -2.67 -22.02
CA GLU A 197 15.38 -1.50 -22.89
C GLU A 197 15.78 -0.21 -22.14
N LYS A 198 15.30 -0.05 -20.89
CA LYS A 198 15.57 1.15 -20.08
C LYS A 198 16.78 1.00 -19.13
N ASN A 199 17.48 -0.13 -19.15
CA ASN A 199 18.64 -0.36 -18.27
C ASN A 199 19.80 0.59 -18.57
N THR A 200 20.26 1.28 -17.52
CA THR A 200 21.53 2.00 -17.52
C THR A 200 22.71 1.04 -17.67
N GLU A 201 23.87 1.54 -18.08
CA GLU A 201 25.08 0.73 -18.22
C GLU A 201 25.47 0.02 -16.91
N GLN A 202 25.27 0.66 -15.76
CA GLN A 202 25.50 0.05 -14.44
C GLN A 202 24.51 -1.09 -14.17
N GLN A 203 23.22 -0.92 -14.49
CA GLN A 203 22.22 -1.96 -14.30
C GLN A 203 22.43 -3.15 -15.24
N LYS A 204 22.97 -2.93 -16.45
CA LYS A 204 23.34 -4.03 -17.36
C LYS A 204 24.43 -4.93 -16.77
N MET A 205 25.33 -4.40 -15.96
CA MET A 205 26.35 -5.20 -15.24
C MET A 205 25.76 -6.07 -14.13
N MET A 206 24.49 -5.86 -13.76
CA MET A 206 23.81 -6.60 -12.69
C MET A 206 22.91 -7.74 -13.19
N ILE A 207 22.84 -7.95 -14.50
CA ILE A 207 22.08 -9.03 -15.13
C ILE A 207 22.63 -10.38 -14.66
N LEU A 208 21.73 -11.32 -14.37
CA LEU A 208 22.07 -12.69 -13.99
C LEU A 208 22.74 -13.42 -15.16
N GLN A 209 23.81 -14.18 -14.90
CA GLN A 209 24.71 -14.72 -15.93
C GLN A 209 24.81 -16.23 -15.97
N ASN A 210 24.36 -16.95 -14.93
CA ASN A 210 24.48 -18.40 -14.88
C ASN A 210 23.14 -19.13 -14.76
N ILE A 211 22.16 -18.57 -14.04
CA ILE A 211 20.92 -19.25 -13.68
C ILE A 211 19.71 -18.69 -14.45
N HIS A 212 19.00 -19.57 -15.18
CA HIS A 212 17.75 -19.22 -15.85
C HIS A 212 16.61 -19.01 -14.85
N THR A 213 15.93 -17.87 -14.93
CA THR A 213 14.93 -17.46 -13.92
C THR A 213 13.47 -17.78 -14.29
N GLU A 214 13.21 -18.35 -15.47
CA GLU A 214 11.86 -18.51 -16.01
C GLU A 214 10.91 -19.31 -15.10
N SER A 215 11.36 -20.45 -14.58
CA SER A 215 10.57 -21.29 -13.67
C SER A 215 10.24 -20.58 -12.37
N PHE A 216 11.19 -19.83 -11.81
CA PHE A 216 11.03 -19.03 -10.59
C PHE A 216 10.06 -17.86 -10.81
N ARG A 217 10.13 -17.18 -11.96
CA ARG A 217 9.19 -16.12 -12.34
C ARG A 217 7.76 -16.64 -12.39
N ARG A 218 7.51 -17.76 -13.09
CA ARG A 218 6.17 -18.37 -13.15
C ARG A 218 5.64 -18.76 -11.76
N GLN A 219 6.50 -19.27 -10.88
CA GLN A 219 6.10 -19.58 -9.50
C GLN A 219 5.70 -18.33 -8.71
N LEU A 220 6.41 -17.19 -8.89
CA LEU A 220 6.02 -15.91 -8.29
C LEU A 220 4.74 -15.35 -8.91
N GLU A 221 4.54 -15.48 -10.21
CA GLU A 221 3.32 -15.05 -10.91
C GLU A 221 2.09 -15.73 -10.28
N THR A 222 2.08 -17.06 -10.22
CA THR A 222 1.00 -17.81 -9.56
C THR A 222 0.84 -17.43 -8.08
N ARG A 223 1.94 -17.15 -7.38
CA ARG A 223 1.91 -16.71 -5.97
C ARG A 223 1.25 -15.35 -5.81
N ILE A 224 1.52 -14.41 -6.72
CA ILE A 224 0.93 -13.07 -6.72
C ILE A 224 -0.56 -13.16 -7.03
N GLU A 225 -1.00 -13.93 -8.03
CA GLU A 225 -2.43 -14.12 -8.30
C GLU A 225 -3.17 -14.72 -7.09
N SER A 226 -2.58 -15.74 -6.48
CA SER A 226 -3.11 -16.36 -5.27
C SER A 226 -3.16 -15.36 -4.10
N GLY A 227 -2.10 -14.58 -3.90
CA GLY A 227 -2.03 -13.54 -2.87
C GLY A 227 -3.09 -12.45 -3.06
N TYR A 228 -3.30 -11.98 -4.30
CA TYR A 228 -4.33 -11.01 -4.63
C TYR A 228 -5.73 -11.51 -4.25
N ASN A 229 -6.05 -12.75 -4.65
CA ASN A 229 -7.32 -13.39 -4.31
C ASN A 229 -7.51 -13.52 -2.79
N ILE A 230 -6.48 -13.96 -2.06
CA ILE A 230 -6.56 -14.11 -0.60
C ILE A 230 -6.75 -12.76 0.08
N ILE A 231 -6.00 -11.73 -0.33
CA ILE A 231 -6.14 -10.38 0.25
C ILE A 231 -7.56 -9.86 0.06
N LEU A 232 -8.09 -9.98 -1.15
CA LEU A 232 -9.44 -9.54 -1.47
C LEU A 232 -10.50 -10.32 -0.68
N LYS A 233 -10.45 -11.66 -0.67
CA LYS A 233 -11.44 -12.50 0.03
C LYS A 233 -11.35 -12.43 1.55
N LYS A 234 -10.15 -12.60 2.11
CA LYS A 234 -9.93 -12.82 3.54
C LYS A 234 -9.87 -11.52 4.33
N HIS A 235 -9.33 -10.44 3.75
CA HIS A 235 -9.11 -9.19 4.48
C HIS A 235 -10.05 -8.06 4.04
N ILE A 236 -10.34 -7.95 2.75
CA ILE A 236 -11.08 -6.80 2.23
C ILE A 236 -12.58 -7.05 2.18
N GLU A 237 -13.04 -8.16 1.57
CA GLU A 237 -14.46 -8.46 1.38
C GLU A 237 -15.23 -8.49 2.70
N ILE A 238 -14.64 -9.07 3.75
CA ILE A 238 -15.25 -9.18 5.08
C ILE A 238 -15.49 -7.82 5.75
N VAL A 239 -14.70 -6.80 5.41
CA VAL A 239 -14.83 -5.44 5.97
C VAL A 239 -15.63 -4.54 5.02
N LEU A 240 -15.44 -4.69 3.71
CA LEU A 240 -16.09 -3.87 2.70
C LEU A 240 -17.58 -4.18 2.58
N THR A 241 -17.95 -5.46 2.41
CA THR A 241 -19.34 -5.89 2.20
C THR A 241 -20.32 -5.33 3.22
N PRO A 242 -20.08 -5.41 4.55
CA PRO A 242 -21.01 -4.86 5.53
C PRO A 242 -21.09 -3.32 5.53
N LYS A 243 -20.12 -2.62 4.91
CA LYS A 243 -20.14 -1.16 4.78
C LYS A 243 -20.93 -0.68 3.56
N ILE A 244 -21.05 -1.50 2.49
CA ILE A 244 -21.64 -1.08 1.22
C ILE A 244 -23.09 -0.64 1.37
N VAL A 245 -23.97 -1.50 1.91
CA VAL A 245 -25.41 -1.19 2.01
C VAL A 245 -25.67 0.00 2.92
N PRO A 246 -25.10 0.09 4.15
CA PRO A 246 -25.26 1.28 4.99
C PRO A 246 -24.78 2.56 4.31
N ALA A 247 -23.62 2.53 3.65
CA ALA A 247 -22.99 3.71 3.06
C ALA A 247 -23.65 4.18 1.76
N ILE A 248 -23.92 3.28 0.82
CA ILE A 248 -24.39 3.64 -0.51
C ILE A 248 -25.91 3.76 -0.55
N LEU A 249 -26.62 2.83 0.09
CA LEU A 249 -28.07 2.68 -0.07
C LEU A 249 -28.89 3.33 1.05
N MET A 250 -28.37 3.37 2.27
CA MET A 250 -29.15 3.77 3.45
C MET A 250 -28.80 5.15 4.01
N HIS A 251 -27.53 5.56 3.91
CA HIS A 251 -27.00 6.82 4.43
C HIS A 251 -27.73 8.02 3.82
N ASP A 252 -28.30 8.86 4.66
CA ASP A 252 -29.10 10.02 4.26
C ASP A 252 -28.63 11.26 5.03
N GLU A 253 -27.87 12.13 4.37
CA GLU A 253 -27.34 13.37 4.96
C GLU A 253 -28.43 14.40 5.28
N THR A 254 -29.57 14.33 4.61
CA THR A 254 -30.65 15.34 4.73
C THR A 254 -31.45 15.15 6.01
N LYS A 255 -31.51 13.92 6.53
CA LYS A 255 -32.17 13.61 7.80
C LYS A 255 -31.25 13.97 8.96
N GLY A 256 -31.27 15.25 9.31
CA GLY A 256 -30.54 15.82 10.46
C GLY A 256 -30.84 15.20 11.84
N GLN A 257 -31.68 14.17 11.93
CA GLN A 257 -31.89 13.38 13.14
C GLN A 257 -30.75 12.37 13.40
N ASN A 258 -29.95 12.01 12.40
CA ASN A 258 -28.79 11.13 12.55
C ASN A 258 -27.47 11.88 12.27
N LYS A 259 -27.18 12.97 12.99
CA LYS A 259 -25.86 13.64 12.93
C LYS A 259 -24.65 12.73 13.26
N ASN A 260 -24.91 11.50 13.73
CA ASN A 260 -23.93 10.48 14.03
C ASN A 260 -23.83 9.36 12.96
N ASP A 261 -24.68 9.32 11.94
CA ASP A 261 -24.54 8.34 10.86
C ASP A 261 -23.33 8.71 10.00
N LYS A 262 -22.24 7.97 10.20
CA LYS A 262 -20.98 8.13 9.47
C LYS A 262 -20.79 7.02 8.44
N SER A 263 -21.86 6.36 7.99
CA SER A 263 -21.74 5.17 7.15
C SER A 263 -20.98 5.42 5.85
N LEU A 264 -21.32 6.49 5.12
CA LEU A 264 -20.60 6.87 3.89
C LEU A 264 -19.14 7.23 4.19
N TYR A 265 -18.93 8.06 5.21
CA TYR A 265 -17.58 8.40 5.68
C TYR A 265 -16.75 7.14 6.03
N ASN A 266 -17.33 6.17 6.73
CA ASN A 266 -16.66 4.94 7.14
C ASN A 266 -16.30 4.03 5.95
N LEU A 267 -17.03 4.10 4.83
CA LEU A 267 -16.68 3.43 3.59
C LEU A 267 -15.51 4.16 2.91
N LEU A 268 -15.61 5.48 2.75
CA LEU A 268 -14.56 6.29 2.13
C LEU A 268 -13.25 6.26 2.92
N ASP A 269 -13.31 6.28 4.25
CA ASP A 269 -12.16 6.15 5.14
C ASP A 269 -11.50 4.77 5.02
N PHE A 270 -12.31 3.71 4.88
CA PHE A 270 -11.77 2.37 4.63
C PHE A 270 -11.05 2.29 3.27
N MET A 271 -11.65 2.87 2.21
CA MET A 271 -11.02 2.99 0.89
C MET A 271 -9.72 3.81 0.96
N ALA A 272 -9.74 4.94 1.65
CA ALA A 272 -8.58 5.80 1.85
C ALA A 272 -7.46 5.13 2.67
N SER A 273 -7.82 4.34 3.67
CA SER A 273 -6.88 3.55 4.47
C SER A 273 -6.11 2.54 3.60
N ILE A 274 -6.80 1.81 2.73
CA ILE A 274 -6.14 0.87 1.79
C ILE A 274 -5.22 1.64 0.82
N TYR A 275 -5.70 2.73 0.23
CA TYR A 275 -4.92 3.56 -0.69
C TYR A 275 -3.64 4.07 -0.02
N THR A 276 -3.77 4.64 1.18
CA THR A 276 -2.66 5.20 1.96
C THR A 276 -1.64 4.12 2.34
N LYS A 277 -2.10 2.92 2.71
CA LYS A 277 -1.20 1.79 3.00
C LYS A 277 -0.39 1.37 1.78
N LEU A 278 -1.04 1.21 0.63
CA LEU A 278 -0.37 0.87 -0.64
C LEU A 278 0.66 1.94 -1.03
N LYS A 279 0.29 3.23 -0.97
CA LYS A 279 1.21 4.34 -1.24
C LYS A 279 2.39 4.38 -0.27
N ARG A 280 2.16 4.16 1.03
CA ARG A 280 3.24 4.08 2.04
C ARG A 280 4.21 2.95 1.77
N MET A 281 3.73 1.83 1.24
CA MET A 281 4.56 0.67 0.85
C MET A 281 5.26 0.86 -0.50
N ASN A 282 5.09 2.03 -1.14
CA ASN A 282 5.57 2.34 -2.48
C ASN A 282 5.10 1.32 -3.53
N ALA A 283 3.83 0.91 -3.43
CA ALA A 283 3.21 0.03 -4.41
C ALA A 283 3.07 0.75 -5.76
N ASP A 284 3.38 0.03 -6.84
CA ASP A 284 3.23 0.54 -8.20
C ASP A 284 1.77 0.89 -8.50
N ASP A 285 1.56 1.91 -9.33
CA ASP A 285 0.21 2.38 -9.68
C ASP A 285 -0.64 1.27 -10.31
N THR A 286 -0.03 0.33 -11.03
CA THR A 286 -0.70 -0.86 -11.56
C THR A 286 -1.36 -1.70 -10.47
N ILE A 287 -0.68 -1.91 -9.33
CA ILE A 287 -1.26 -2.64 -8.19
C ILE A 287 -2.47 -1.86 -7.66
N ILE A 288 -2.26 -0.57 -7.36
CA ILE A 288 -3.29 0.29 -6.79
C ILE A 288 -4.53 0.30 -7.68
N GLN A 289 -4.32 0.48 -8.99
CA GLN A 289 -5.39 0.48 -9.97
C GLN A 289 -6.19 -0.83 -9.96
N GLN A 290 -5.54 -1.99 -9.95
CA GLN A 290 -6.26 -3.27 -9.95
C GLN A 290 -7.08 -3.49 -8.67
N PHE A 291 -6.52 -3.15 -7.49
CA PHE A 291 -7.29 -3.18 -6.25
C PHE A 291 -8.54 -2.28 -6.35
N PHE A 292 -8.37 -1.01 -6.71
CA PHE A 292 -9.50 -0.07 -6.75
C PHE A 292 -10.49 -0.33 -7.88
N SER A 293 -10.07 -0.96 -8.97
CA SER A 293 -10.96 -1.55 -9.97
C SER A 293 -11.93 -2.52 -9.31
N GLN A 294 -11.38 -3.54 -8.63
CA GLN A 294 -12.15 -4.60 -8.00
C GLN A 294 -13.08 -4.09 -6.89
N LEU A 295 -12.59 -3.18 -6.03
CA LEU A 295 -13.39 -2.61 -4.94
C LEU A 295 -14.59 -1.82 -5.48
N THR A 296 -14.37 -1.01 -6.51
CA THR A 296 -15.44 -0.20 -7.10
C THR A 296 -16.48 -1.09 -7.79
N GLN A 297 -16.04 -2.15 -8.48
CA GLN A 297 -16.94 -3.16 -9.04
C GLN A 297 -17.79 -3.85 -7.97
N TRP A 298 -17.20 -4.25 -6.83
CA TRP A 298 -17.93 -4.87 -5.72
C TRP A 298 -18.95 -3.92 -5.10
N VAL A 299 -18.56 -2.67 -4.84
CA VAL A 299 -19.48 -1.63 -4.33
C VAL A 299 -20.68 -1.48 -5.26
N SER A 300 -20.44 -1.37 -6.58
CA SER A 300 -21.51 -1.24 -7.57
C SER A 300 -22.40 -2.48 -7.64
N SER A 301 -21.79 -3.65 -7.81
CA SER A 301 -22.50 -4.91 -8.05
C SER A 301 -23.35 -5.31 -6.84
N LEU A 302 -22.81 -5.21 -5.62
CA LEU A 302 -23.54 -5.54 -4.40
C LEU A 302 -24.66 -4.55 -4.13
N SER A 303 -24.40 -3.24 -4.33
CA SER A 303 -25.44 -2.22 -4.18
C SER A 303 -26.59 -2.44 -5.15
N LEU A 304 -26.28 -2.69 -6.42
CA LEU A 304 -27.28 -2.94 -7.45
C LEU A 304 -28.07 -4.21 -7.13
N ASN A 305 -27.40 -5.31 -6.78
CA ASN A 305 -28.07 -6.56 -6.40
C ASN A 305 -29.06 -6.34 -5.24
N HIS A 306 -28.72 -5.54 -4.24
CA HIS A 306 -29.65 -5.22 -3.16
C HIS A 306 -30.85 -4.40 -3.64
N MET A 307 -30.66 -3.43 -4.57
CA MET A 307 -31.76 -2.68 -5.17
C MET A 307 -32.73 -3.58 -5.97
N LEU A 308 -32.23 -4.62 -6.64
CA LEU A 308 -33.06 -5.48 -7.50
C LEU A 308 -34.18 -6.23 -6.75
N PHE A 309 -34.06 -6.42 -5.42
CA PHE A 309 -34.99 -7.23 -4.63
C PHE A 309 -35.68 -6.48 -3.49
N ARG A 310 -35.42 -5.18 -3.33
CA ARG A 310 -35.86 -4.40 -2.17
C ARG A 310 -36.68 -3.19 -2.58
N LYS A 311 -37.99 -3.25 -2.31
CA LYS A 311 -38.92 -2.14 -2.59
C LYS A 311 -38.56 -0.86 -1.84
N ASP A 312 -38.05 -0.99 -0.62
CA ASP A 312 -37.68 0.14 0.23
C ASP A 312 -36.48 0.95 -0.29
N LEU A 313 -35.75 0.43 -1.28
CA LEU A 313 -34.65 1.12 -1.95
C LEU A 313 -35.05 1.72 -3.31
N CYS A 314 -36.26 1.42 -3.80
CA CYS A 314 -36.75 1.82 -5.11
C CYS A 314 -37.84 2.91 -4.98
N SER A 315 -37.52 4.02 -4.31
CA SER A 315 -38.38 5.22 -4.25
C SER A 315 -37.65 6.44 -4.83
N PHE A 316 -38.40 7.48 -5.18
CA PHE A 316 -37.85 8.73 -5.71
C PHE A 316 -36.80 9.36 -4.77
N GLU A 317 -37.12 9.47 -3.48
CA GLU A 317 -36.22 10.05 -2.48
C GLU A 317 -34.97 9.18 -2.28
N ARG A 318 -35.15 7.85 -2.27
CA ARG A 318 -34.03 6.92 -2.12
C ARG A 318 -33.09 7.00 -3.31
N ALA A 319 -33.61 7.13 -4.53
CA ALA A 319 -32.79 7.33 -5.70
C ALA A 319 -31.96 8.63 -5.64
N PHE A 320 -32.51 9.72 -5.08
CA PHE A 320 -31.77 10.96 -4.88
C PHE A 320 -30.58 10.76 -3.92
N ILE A 321 -30.84 10.11 -2.80
CA ILE A 321 -29.83 9.79 -1.78
C ILE A 321 -28.74 8.87 -2.33
N ILE A 322 -29.12 7.77 -2.99
CA ILE A 322 -28.18 6.81 -3.59
C ILE A 322 -27.31 7.53 -4.62
N LYS A 323 -27.89 8.35 -5.48
CA LYS A 323 -27.15 9.11 -6.51
C LYS A 323 -26.11 10.02 -5.89
N HIS A 324 -26.46 10.73 -4.81
CA HIS A 324 -25.52 11.56 -4.07
C HIS A 324 -24.37 10.74 -3.49
N ASN A 325 -24.67 9.67 -2.74
CA ASN A 325 -23.64 8.81 -2.14
C ASN A 325 -22.68 8.20 -3.19
N VAL A 326 -23.22 7.77 -4.34
CA VAL A 326 -22.42 7.25 -5.47
C VAL A 326 -21.56 8.35 -6.10
N THR A 327 -22.06 9.59 -6.19
CA THR A 327 -21.31 10.73 -6.72
C THR A 327 -20.14 11.09 -5.81
N GLU A 328 -20.33 11.10 -4.49
CA GLU A 328 -19.26 11.32 -3.51
C GLU A 328 -18.15 10.26 -3.62
N LEU A 329 -18.52 8.99 -3.78
CA LEU A 329 -17.54 7.92 -4.05
C LEU A 329 -16.81 8.16 -5.39
N GLY A 330 -17.54 8.56 -6.43
CA GLY A 330 -16.96 8.90 -7.72
C GLY A 330 -15.96 10.06 -7.65
N ASP A 331 -16.29 11.11 -6.89
CA ASP A 331 -15.41 12.27 -6.72
C ASP A 331 -14.19 11.93 -5.87
N TRP A 332 -14.35 11.06 -4.86
CA TRP A 332 -13.20 10.49 -4.14
C TRP A 332 -12.27 9.70 -5.09
N LEU A 333 -12.80 8.89 -6.00
CA LEU A 333 -11.99 8.17 -7.00
C LEU A 333 -11.23 9.14 -7.91
N LYS A 334 -11.91 10.17 -8.45
CA LYS A 334 -11.29 11.19 -9.31
C LYS A 334 -10.14 11.90 -8.60
N LYS A 335 -10.34 12.30 -7.33
CA LYS A 335 -9.31 12.98 -6.51
C LYS A 335 -8.04 12.16 -6.33
N ASN A 336 -8.14 10.82 -6.36
CA ASN A 336 -7.01 9.90 -6.15
C ASN A 336 -6.43 9.34 -7.45
N ASN A 337 -6.72 9.95 -8.61
CA ASN A 337 -6.31 9.50 -9.96
C ASN A 337 -6.88 8.13 -10.35
N LEU A 338 -8.10 7.81 -9.89
CA LEU A 338 -8.81 6.55 -10.14
C LEU A 338 -10.09 6.77 -10.98
N SER A 339 -10.15 7.87 -11.73
CA SER A 339 -11.35 8.30 -12.49
C SER A 339 -11.86 7.26 -13.48
N LYS A 340 -10.98 6.45 -14.07
CA LYS A 340 -11.37 5.38 -15.00
C LYS A 340 -12.34 4.37 -14.40
N PHE A 341 -12.31 4.16 -13.08
CA PHE A 341 -13.19 3.20 -12.42
C PHE A 341 -14.58 3.75 -12.08
N CYS A 342 -14.82 5.04 -12.31
CA CYS A 342 -16.16 5.61 -12.18
C CYS A 342 -17.16 4.96 -13.14
N GLU A 343 -16.70 4.38 -14.27
CA GLU A 343 -17.57 3.65 -15.20
C GLU A 343 -18.30 2.48 -14.54
N TYR A 344 -17.71 1.85 -13.51
CA TYR A 344 -18.37 0.77 -12.77
C TYR A 344 -19.54 1.25 -11.93
N LEU A 345 -19.60 2.54 -11.58
CA LEU A 345 -20.70 3.13 -10.82
C LEU A 345 -21.88 3.54 -11.71
N GLU A 346 -21.68 3.58 -13.03
CA GLU A 346 -22.69 4.01 -14.01
C GLU A 346 -24.00 3.20 -13.93
N PRO A 347 -24.01 1.86 -13.76
CA PRO A 347 -25.25 1.10 -13.57
C PRO A 347 -26.09 1.60 -12.39
N LEU A 348 -25.48 2.02 -11.28
CA LEU A 348 -26.20 2.59 -10.14
C LEU A 348 -26.78 3.96 -10.48
N ILE A 349 -26.00 4.84 -11.13
CA ILE A 349 -26.48 6.16 -11.55
C ILE A 349 -27.68 6.00 -12.49
N GLN A 350 -27.59 5.13 -13.49
CA GLN A 350 -28.70 4.84 -14.40
C GLN A 350 -29.90 4.23 -13.69
N ALA A 351 -29.69 3.36 -12.70
CA ALA A 351 -30.79 2.83 -11.87
C ALA A 351 -31.51 3.95 -11.11
N THR A 352 -30.77 4.90 -10.52
CA THR A 352 -31.39 6.05 -9.85
C THR A 352 -32.16 6.95 -10.82
N HIS A 353 -31.62 7.18 -12.02
CA HIS A 353 -32.28 7.96 -13.08
C HIS A 353 -33.57 7.28 -13.56
N LEU A 354 -33.54 5.96 -13.77
CA LEU A 354 -34.72 5.16 -14.10
C LEU A 354 -35.81 5.29 -13.02
N ILE A 355 -35.42 5.26 -11.74
CA ILE A 355 -36.36 5.42 -10.62
C ILE A 355 -36.98 6.82 -10.62
N GLN A 356 -36.19 7.87 -10.90
CA GLN A 356 -36.61 9.29 -10.86
C GLN A 356 -37.38 9.77 -12.10
N SER A 357 -37.45 8.96 -13.16
CA SER A 357 -38.09 9.37 -14.41
C SER A 357 -39.58 9.09 -14.41
N GLN A 358 -40.35 9.89 -15.14
CA GLN A 358 -41.78 9.63 -15.30
C GLN A 358 -42.03 8.31 -16.05
N LYS A 359 -42.80 7.40 -15.44
CA LYS A 359 -43.10 6.05 -15.94
C LYS A 359 -44.30 6.05 -16.89
N THR A 360 -44.22 6.85 -17.95
CA THR A 360 -45.28 6.99 -18.97
C THR A 360 -44.93 6.24 -20.25
N VAL A 361 -45.95 5.87 -21.03
CA VAL A 361 -45.79 5.18 -22.33
C VAL A 361 -44.92 5.98 -23.31
N GLN A 362 -44.97 7.32 -23.25
CA GLN A 362 -44.18 8.21 -24.10
C GLN A 362 -42.67 8.12 -23.82
N ASN A 363 -42.29 7.79 -22.57
CA ASN A 363 -40.90 7.74 -22.15
C ASN A 363 -40.24 6.36 -22.37
N VAL A 364 -41.00 5.35 -22.80
CA VAL A 364 -40.51 3.95 -22.90
C VAL A 364 -39.24 3.85 -23.75
N GLU A 365 -39.18 4.53 -24.88
CA GLU A 365 -38.02 4.48 -25.78
C GLU A 365 -36.77 5.08 -25.12
N THR A 366 -36.90 6.24 -24.48
CA THR A 366 -35.79 6.89 -23.75
C THR A 366 -35.33 6.05 -22.57
N LEU A 367 -36.26 5.50 -21.78
CA LEU A 367 -35.97 4.67 -20.62
C LEU A 367 -35.30 3.34 -20.99
N CYS A 368 -35.68 2.73 -22.11
CA CYS A 368 -35.09 1.48 -22.59
C CYS A 368 -33.82 1.68 -23.45
N GLY A 369 -33.56 2.92 -23.89
CA GLY A 369 -32.46 3.30 -24.77
C GLY A 369 -31.22 3.77 -24.02
N SER A 370 -30.79 5.01 -24.29
CA SER A 370 -29.53 5.59 -23.79
C SER A 370 -29.46 5.69 -22.26
N MET A 371 -30.61 5.91 -21.60
CA MET A 371 -30.70 6.17 -20.16
C MET A 371 -30.38 4.95 -19.28
N THR A 372 -30.50 3.74 -19.83
CA THR A 372 -30.25 2.47 -19.12
C THR A 372 -29.27 1.56 -19.87
N SER A 373 -28.37 2.15 -20.65
CA SER A 373 -27.39 1.45 -21.50
C SER A 373 -26.44 0.49 -20.76
N SER A 374 -26.13 0.79 -19.51
CA SER A 374 -25.26 0.02 -18.62
C SER A 374 -26.03 -1.00 -17.77
N LEU A 375 -27.36 -1.05 -17.88
CA LEU A 375 -28.22 -2.02 -17.19
C LEU A 375 -28.69 -3.13 -18.14
N LYS A 376 -28.78 -4.35 -17.60
CA LYS A 376 -29.38 -5.49 -18.31
C LYS A 376 -30.91 -5.35 -18.35
N PRO A 377 -31.59 -5.85 -19.40
CA PRO A 377 -33.05 -5.89 -19.50
C PRO A 377 -33.78 -6.37 -18.22
N ARG A 378 -33.33 -7.48 -17.64
CA ARG A 378 -33.94 -8.04 -16.42
C ARG A 378 -33.75 -7.14 -15.19
N GLN A 379 -32.64 -6.42 -15.11
CA GLN A 379 -32.38 -5.47 -14.02
C GLN A 379 -33.34 -4.29 -14.10
N ILE A 380 -33.53 -3.73 -15.30
CA ILE A 380 -34.47 -2.64 -15.56
C ILE A 380 -35.90 -3.06 -15.16
N ILE A 381 -36.33 -4.24 -15.62
CA ILE A 381 -37.65 -4.78 -15.27
C ILE A 381 -37.80 -4.96 -13.76
N SER A 382 -36.79 -5.54 -13.09
CA SER A 382 -36.85 -5.78 -11.64
C SER A 382 -36.94 -4.47 -10.85
N ILE A 383 -36.16 -3.44 -11.23
CA ILE A 383 -36.21 -2.13 -10.57
C ILE A 383 -37.59 -1.51 -10.73
N LEU A 384 -38.17 -1.54 -11.93
CA LEU A 384 -39.51 -0.99 -12.19
C LEU A 384 -40.61 -1.76 -11.45
N GLN A 385 -40.46 -3.07 -11.27
CA GLN A 385 -41.42 -3.90 -10.51
C GLN A 385 -41.35 -3.68 -8.99
N HIS A 386 -40.19 -3.28 -8.47
CA HIS A 386 -40.01 -2.95 -7.05
C HIS A 386 -40.19 -1.47 -6.76
N TYR A 387 -40.43 -0.65 -7.79
CA TYR A 387 -40.66 0.78 -7.63
C TYR A 387 -41.89 1.05 -6.76
N THR A 388 -41.70 1.91 -5.76
CA THR A 388 -42.77 2.38 -4.89
C THR A 388 -42.89 3.90 -5.05
N PRO A 389 -44.02 4.42 -5.57
CA PRO A 389 -44.24 5.85 -5.72
C PRO A 389 -44.14 6.57 -4.38
N SER A 390 -43.61 7.79 -4.41
CA SER A 390 -43.65 8.65 -3.23
C SER A 390 -45.07 9.19 -3.04
N ILE A 391 -45.56 9.08 -1.80
CA ILE A 391 -46.87 9.58 -1.39
C ILE A 391 -47.00 11.11 -1.64
N ASP A 392 -45.89 11.85 -1.58
CA ASP A 392 -45.89 13.31 -1.63
C ASP A 392 -45.59 13.88 -3.03
N PHE A 393 -45.07 13.06 -3.96
CA PHE A 393 -44.53 13.55 -5.24
C PHE A 393 -45.08 12.82 -6.47
N GLU A 394 -45.72 11.66 -6.34
CA GLU A 394 -46.19 10.85 -7.46
C GLU A 394 -47.54 10.19 -7.18
N ASP A 395 -48.47 10.32 -8.14
CA ASP A 395 -49.86 9.87 -7.95
C ASP A 395 -50.07 8.37 -8.25
N ASP A 396 -49.26 7.73 -9.11
CA ASP A 396 -49.55 6.38 -9.64
C ASP A 396 -48.35 5.43 -9.75
N GLU A 397 -48.59 4.14 -9.44
CA GLU A 397 -47.67 3.05 -9.76
C GLU A 397 -47.51 2.85 -11.29
N PRO A 398 -46.40 2.26 -11.78
CA PRO A 398 -46.21 1.99 -13.19
C PRO A 398 -47.34 1.14 -13.74
N THR A 399 -48.04 1.62 -14.78
CA THR A 399 -49.20 0.91 -15.31
C THR A 399 -48.80 -0.45 -15.91
N PRO A 400 -49.69 -1.47 -15.87
CA PRO A 400 -49.42 -2.77 -16.50
C PRO A 400 -49.11 -2.65 -17.99
N GLU A 401 -49.72 -1.69 -18.67
CA GLU A 401 -49.45 -1.38 -20.08
C GLU A 401 -48.04 -0.86 -20.30
N PHE A 402 -47.60 0.10 -19.47
CA PHE A 402 -46.23 0.61 -19.50
C PHE A 402 -45.21 -0.53 -19.31
N LEU A 403 -45.40 -1.38 -18.29
CA LEU A 403 -44.51 -2.51 -18.03
C LEU A 403 -44.47 -3.51 -19.19
N ARG A 404 -45.59 -3.75 -19.87
CA ARG A 404 -45.64 -4.58 -21.08
C ARG A 404 -44.80 -3.98 -22.21
N MET A 405 -44.97 -2.69 -22.48
CA MET A 405 -44.21 -1.99 -23.54
C MET A 405 -42.71 -1.94 -23.25
N VAL A 406 -42.32 -1.72 -21.99
CA VAL A 406 -40.91 -1.80 -21.56
C VAL A 406 -40.34 -3.19 -21.83
N LYS A 407 -41.05 -4.26 -21.46
CA LYS A 407 -40.61 -5.64 -21.74
C LYS A 407 -40.43 -5.91 -23.23
N GLU A 408 -41.38 -5.47 -24.06
CA GLU A 408 -41.31 -5.63 -25.52
C GLU A 408 -40.14 -4.85 -26.13
N HIS A 409 -39.86 -3.64 -25.64
CA HIS A 409 -38.75 -2.83 -26.12
C HIS A 409 -37.40 -3.41 -25.69
N LEU A 410 -37.29 -3.85 -24.44
CA LEU A 410 -36.07 -4.46 -23.90
C LEU A 410 -35.78 -5.85 -24.49
N ALA A 411 -36.80 -6.59 -24.95
CA ALA A 411 -36.61 -7.86 -25.66
C ALA A 411 -35.85 -7.69 -26.98
N LYS A 412 -35.90 -6.51 -27.59
CA LYS A 412 -35.13 -6.17 -28.81
C LYS A 412 -33.65 -5.91 -28.52
N ARG A 413 -33.29 -5.74 -27.25
CA ARG A 413 -31.94 -5.48 -26.78
C ARG A 413 -31.23 -6.82 -26.59
N GLU A 414 -30.83 -7.46 -27.69
CA GLU A 414 -30.07 -8.71 -27.65
C GLU A 414 -28.80 -8.53 -26.82
N LYS A 415 -28.69 -9.25 -25.69
CA LYS A 415 -27.43 -9.54 -25.00
C LYS A 415 -27.45 -10.97 -24.46
N GLU A 416 -26.41 -11.72 -24.82
CA GLU A 416 -26.09 -13.07 -24.35
C GLU A 416 -25.80 -13.08 -22.83
N ASN A 417 -26.83 -13.03 -22.00
CA ASN A 417 -26.87 -13.63 -20.65
C ASN A 417 -28.16 -13.22 -19.93
N ASP A 418 -28.98 -14.22 -19.64
CA ASP A 418 -30.26 -14.08 -18.96
C ASP A 418 -30.12 -13.89 -17.43
N GLU A 419 -28.92 -13.75 -16.87
CA GLU A 419 -28.76 -13.55 -15.43
C GLU A 419 -29.01 -12.09 -15.02
N SER A 420 -30.02 -11.88 -14.16
CA SER A 420 -30.35 -10.56 -13.58
C SER A 420 -29.32 -10.10 -12.56
N LEU A 421 -28.68 -11.04 -11.86
CA LEU A 421 -27.65 -10.74 -10.86
C LEU A 421 -26.35 -10.33 -11.54
N VAL A 422 -25.67 -9.35 -10.94
CA VAL A 422 -24.25 -9.14 -11.20
C VAL A 422 -23.48 -10.05 -10.26
N ARG A 423 -22.36 -10.63 -10.72
CA ARG A 423 -21.51 -11.50 -9.90
C ARG A 423 -20.88 -10.68 -8.76
N GLY A 424 -21.59 -10.59 -7.62
CA GLY A 424 -21.37 -9.57 -6.60
C GLY A 424 -19.98 -9.56 -5.96
N THR A 425 -19.38 -10.74 -5.76
CA THR A 425 -18.05 -10.89 -5.14
C THR A 425 -17.09 -11.69 -6.02
N TYR A 426 -17.34 -11.74 -7.34
CA TYR A 426 -16.38 -12.31 -8.28
C TYR A 426 -15.09 -11.48 -8.28
N ILE A 427 -13.96 -12.16 -8.39
CA ILE A 427 -12.64 -11.52 -8.47
C ILE A 427 -12.12 -11.70 -9.88
N GLU A 428 -11.78 -10.59 -10.52
CA GLU A 428 -11.05 -10.61 -11.78
C GLU A 428 -9.61 -11.09 -11.53
N PRO A 429 -9.06 -11.98 -12.36
CA PRO A 429 -7.66 -12.39 -12.24
C PRO A 429 -6.73 -11.18 -12.25
N PHE A 430 -5.71 -11.22 -11.39
CA PHE A 430 -4.72 -10.16 -11.34
C PHE A 430 -3.91 -10.13 -12.64
N ASN A 431 -3.86 -8.99 -13.31
CA ASN A 431 -3.07 -8.80 -14.52
C ASN A 431 -1.59 -8.64 -14.17
N ILE A 432 -0.80 -9.66 -14.52
CA ILE A 432 0.65 -9.73 -14.28
C ILE A 432 1.48 -9.31 -15.51
N GLU A 433 0.85 -9.04 -16.64
CA GLU A 433 1.56 -8.72 -17.90
C GLU A 433 2.26 -7.36 -17.83
N ASN A 434 1.72 -6.44 -17.03
CA ASN A 434 2.28 -5.12 -16.83
C ASN A 434 3.64 -5.20 -16.11
N PHE A 435 4.69 -4.72 -16.77
CA PHE A 435 6.01 -4.62 -16.19
C PHE A 435 6.27 -3.19 -15.70
N VAL A 436 6.85 -3.07 -14.50
CA VAL A 436 7.27 -1.78 -13.95
C VAL A 436 8.77 -1.80 -13.75
N TYR A 437 9.43 -0.85 -14.42
CA TYR A 437 10.86 -0.69 -14.40
C TYR A 437 11.35 -0.16 -13.06
N SER A 438 12.47 -0.69 -12.55
CA SER A 438 13.10 -0.24 -11.31
C SER A 438 14.29 0.68 -11.59
N ASP A 439 14.16 1.95 -11.23
CA ASP A 439 15.27 2.92 -11.23
C ASP A 439 16.14 2.83 -9.96
N ASP A 440 15.83 1.91 -9.05
CA ASP A 440 16.55 1.76 -7.77
C ASP A 440 18.00 1.31 -7.98
N ASN A 441 18.95 1.99 -7.32
CA ASN A 441 20.34 1.53 -7.19
C ASN A 441 20.39 0.31 -6.26
N LEU A 442 20.67 -0.86 -6.82
CA LEU A 442 20.84 -2.10 -6.05
C LEU A 442 22.19 -2.18 -5.31
N GLU A 443 23.08 -1.22 -5.51
CA GLU A 443 24.39 -1.16 -4.83
C GLU A 443 24.30 -0.58 -3.41
N ASP A 444 23.29 0.26 -3.14
CA ASP A 444 23.13 0.98 -1.86
C ASP A 444 22.21 0.23 -0.88
N ILE A 445 22.25 -1.11 -0.89
CA ILE A 445 21.44 -1.92 0.03
C ILE A 445 22.07 -1.85 1.43
N SER A 446 21.33 -1.30 2.39
CA SER A 446 21.65 -1.40 3.82
C SER A 446 20.71 -2.39 4.50
N ILE A 447 21.22 -3.11 5.50
CA ILE A 447 20.43 -4.06 6.29
C ILE A 447 20.18 -3.45 7.68
N PRO A 448 18.96 -2.93 7.94
CA PRO A 448 18.63 -2.36 9.23
C PRO A 448 18.74 -3.39 10.37
N PRO A 449 19.31 -3.03 11.54
CA PRO A 449 19.42 -3.95 12.68
C PRO A 449 18.07 -4.50 13.16
N CYS A 450 16.97 -3.77 12.93
CA CYS A 450 15.62 -4.18 13.31
C CYS A 450 15.14 -5.46 12.61
N LEU A 451 15.75 -5.83 11.47
CA LEU A 451 15.44 -7.08 10.77
C LEU A 451 16.11 -8.30 11.39
N ARG A 452 17.09 -8.12 12.30
CA ARG A 452 17.82 -9.22 12.99
C ARG A 452 18.44 -10.24 12.02
N LEU A 453 18.87 -9.78 10.84
CA LEU A 453 19.44 -10.63 9.79
C LEU A 453 20.96 -10.78 9.88
N ILE A 454 21.64 -9.99 10.72
CA ILE A 454 23.12 -9.96 10.83
C ILE A 454 23.70 -11.33 11.22
N SER A 455 22.93 -12.16 11.92
CA SER A 455 23.33 -13.53 12.27
C SER A 455 23.29 -14.51 11.09
N TYR A 456 22.56 -14.17 10.02
CA TYR A 456 22.19 -15.08 8.93
C TYR A 456 22.63 -14.59 7.56
N CYS A 457 22.99 -13.32 7.43
CA CYS A 457 23.56 -12.78 6.22
C CYS A 457 24.59 -11.67 6.47
N LYS A 458 25.47 -11.48 5.49
CA LYS A 458 26.49 -10.42 5.46
C LYS A 458 26.43 -9.70 4.13
N LEU A 459 26.43 -8.37 4.17
CA LEU A 459 26.65 -7.55 2.98
C LEU A 459 28.12 -7.67 2.58
N ILE A 460 28.40 -7.93 1.29
CA ILE A 460 29.76 -8.02 0.73
C ILE A 460 30.17 -6.67 0.15
#